data_AF-F0G0J6-F1
#
_entry.id   AF-F0G0J6-F1
#
_cell.length_a   1.000
_cell.length_b   1.000
_cell.length_c   1.000
_cell.angle_alpha   90.00
_cell.angle_beta   90.00
_cell.angle_gamma   90.00
#
_symmetry.space_group_name_H-M   'P 1'
#
loop_
_entity.id
_entity.type
_entity.pdbx_description
1 polymer ?
#
loop_
_entity_poly.entity_id
_entity_poly.type
_entity_poly.pdbx_seq_one_letter_code
_entity_poly.pdbx_strand_id
1 'polypeptide(L)'
;TTGIKGQVGAKRFTRIVGIGKDTAGNLYVLNNPWGGSWDLGRDGATDIHAYDRNGNLRWTLQALNFEGIAAPDPATDGTLFYGGTHIYSGRAGGVFVANTVDPFTYPSDPRIDVNDVQRDEHFGQVVSVGANRILVAAGQNPPIFYFFHFNKANGYIAIPDASIPGPAFNTTRRVTSGFSLDGKGDVWAGLDKTGAIYHYPLTGFDADGKPAWGRPVAIPVPASVQPLTRIVYLADSDTMILAQGVPGSTDWTAIGTRIEVYHGWSAGNTTQPNPVITLPHSGAKSLDAAGNHLFVGYWFGGSGAALPNIDAFNLSTGKLDTTLVNTSSSTVDASSALDSMYGVRAYRRSNGEYVVTKNNVKGSSITVYRWTP
;
A
#
# COMPACT_ATOMS: atom_id res chain seq x y z
N THR A 1 1.50 -30.96 9.74
CA THR A 1 2.23 -29.81 10.32
C THR A 1 1.24 -28.93 11.04
N THR A 2 1.55 -28.48 12.25
CA THR A 2 0.70 -27.54 13.01
C THR A 2 1.11 -26.08 12.69
N GLY A 3 0.16 -25.15 12.77
CA GLY A 3 0.40 -23.71 12.58
C GLY A 3 -0.28 -23.11 11.34
N ILE A 4 -0.28 -21.78 11.26
CA ILE A 4 -0.94 -21.01 10.20
C ILE A 4 0.06 -20.81 9.04
N LYS A 5 -0.34 -21.08 7.80
CA LYS A 5 0.50 -20.82 6.62
C LYS A 5 0.90 -19.33 6.57
N GLY A 6 2.13 -19.05 6.13
CA GLY A 6 2.69 -17.69 6.07
C GLY A 6 3.17 -17.12 7.41
N GLN A 7 2.64 -17.58 8.54
CA GLN A 7 3.03 -17.10 9.88
C GLN A 7 4.52 -17.36 10.14
N VAL A 8 5.24 -16.33 10.60
CA VAL A 8 6.65 -16.46 11.01
C VAL A 8 6.78 -16.98 12.44
N GLY A 9 7.97 -17.48 12.81
CA GLY A 9 8.23 -17.90 14.18
C GLY A 9 9.52 -18.69 14.35
N ALA A 10 9.86 -18.98 15.61
CA ALA A 10 10.98 -19.84 15.95
C ALA A 10 10.82 -21.19 15.27
N LYS A 11 11.79 -21.58 14.42
CA LYS A 11 11.80 -22.83 13.63
C LYS A 11 10.73 -22.91 12.54
N ARG A 12 10.20 -21.77 12.09
CA ARG A 12 9.39 -21.66 10.88
C ARG A 12 10.24 -21.07 9.77
N PHE A 13 10.85 -21.94 8.98
CA PHE A 13 11.72 -21.56 7.88
C PHE A 13 10.91 -21.55 6.58
N THR A 14 11.02 -20.47 5.83
CA THR A 14 10.37 -20.29 4.52
C THR A 14 11.15 -21.02 3.44
N ARG A 15 12.46 -20.74 3.36
CA ARG A 15 13.45 -21.50 2.60
C ARG A 15 14.85 -21.22 3.13
N ILE A 16 15.54 -22.27 3.54
CA ILE A 16 16.89 -22.19 4.09
C ILE A 16 17.89 -22.11 2.93
N VAL A 17 18.69 -21.06 2.90
CA VAL A 17 19.73 -20.85 1.87
C VAL A 17 21.14 -20.81 2.45
N GLY A 18 21.27 -20.86 3.78
CA GLY A 18 22.55 -20.97 4.46
C GLY A 18 22.41 -21.51 5.88
N ILE A 19 23.38 -22.30 6.32
CA ILE A 19 23.48 -22.81 7.69
C ILE A 19 24.93 -22.70 8.14
N GLY A 20 25.14 -22.21 9.36
CA GLY A 20 26.46 -22.11 9.98
C GLY A 20 26.42 -22.41 11.49
N LYS A 21 27.57 -22.71 12.09
CA LYS A 21 27.69 -22.96 13.53
C LYS A 21 28.96 -22.32 14.08
N ASP A 22 28.88 -21.73 15.28
CA ASP A 22 30.07 -21.19 15.96
C ASP A 22 30.74 -22.22 16.90
N THR A 23 31.88 -21.84 17.50
CA THR A 23 32.64 -22.67 18.45
C THR A 23 31.90 -22.92 19.77
N ALA A 24 30.95 -22.05 20.14
CA ALA A 24 30.09 -22.24 21.30
C ALA A 24 28.92 -23.20 21.04
N GLY A 25 28.71 -23.55 19.77
CA GLY A 25 27.69 -24.47 19.29
C GLY A 25 26.36 -23.82 18.94
N ASN A 26 26.29 -22.50 18.81
CA ASN A 26 25.12 -21.79 18.31
C ASN A 26 24.94 -22.04 16.82
N LEU A 27 23.70 -22.31 16.40
CA LEU A 27 23.31 -22.55 15.02
C LEU A 27 22.75 -21.26 14.41
N TYR A 28 23.22 -20.90 13.22
CA TYR A 28 22.76 -19.76 12.45
C TYR A 28 22.08 -20.28 11.18
N VAL A 29 20.86 -19.83 10.93
CA VAL A 29 20.07 -20.23 9.76
C VAL A 29 19.70 -18.97 8.99
N LEU A 30 20.17 -18.88 7.74
CA LEU A 30 19.80 -17.83 6.79
C LEU A 30 18.58 -18.30 5.98
N ASN A 31 17.49 -17.55 6.10
CA ASN A 31 16.28 -17.75 5.32
C ASN A 31 16.19 -16.70 4.21
N ASN A 32 15.80 -17.15 3.03
CA ASN A 32 15.36 -16.28 1.95
C ASN A 32 14.07 -16.86 1.37
N PRO A 33 12.90 -16.25 1.63
CA PRO A 33 11.61 -16.91 1.39
C PRO A 33 11.32 -17.22 -0.08
N TRP A 34 11.86 -16.45 -1.03
CA TRP A 34 11.82 -16.73 -2.48
C TRP A 34 13.00 -16.03 -3.20
N GLY A 35 13.18 -16.24 -4.51
CA GLY A 35 14.36 -15.75 -5.26
C GLY A 35 15.35 -16.87 -5.59
N GLY A 36 16.42 -16.69 -6.37
CA GLY A 36 17.27 -17.87 -6.66
C GLY A 36 18.44 -17.79 -7.62
N SER A 37 18.61 -16.73 -8.40
CA SER A 37 19.84 -16.52 -9.16
C SER A 37 19.87 -15.10 -9.71
N TRP A 38 20.74 -14.24 -9.14
CA TRP A 38 21.12 -12.91 -9.66
C TRP A 38 19.93 -12.04 -10.12
N ASP A 39 18.78 -12.27 -9.48
CA ASP A 39 17.46 -11.81 -9.89
C ASP A 39 17.39 -10.29 -9.71
N LEU A 40 16.57 -9.63 -10.52
CA LEU A 40 16.38 -8.18 -10.65
C LEU A 40 15.77 -7.53 -9.38
N GLY A 41 16.09 -8.01 -8.18
CA GLY A 41 15.60 -7.51 -6.90
C GLY A 41 14.35 -8.22 -6.38
N ARG A 42 13.77 -9.15 -7.13
CA ARG A 42 12.53 -9.89 -6.76
C ARG A 42 12.75 -11.01 -5.72
N ASP A 43 13.79 -10.87 -4.91
CA ASP A 43 14.06 -11.75 -3.79
C ASP A 43 13.22 -11.32 -2.59
N GLY A 44 12.78 -12.30 -1.80
CA GLY A 44 12.09 -11.96 -0.56
C GLY A 44 13.05 -11.44 0.51
N ALA A 45 12.53 -10.66 1.46
CA ALA A 45 13.34 -10.14 2.56
C ALA A 45 13.97 -11.31 3.34
N THR A 46 15.30 -11.26 3.50
CA THR A 46 16.04 -12.30 4.20
C THR A 46 16.00 -12.12 5.71
N ASP A 47 16.14 -13.23 6.44
CA ASP A 47 16.32 -13.20 7.88
C ASP A 47 17.36 -14.22 8.34
N ILE A 48 18.04 -13.90 9.43
CA ILE A 48 18.99 -14.79 10.11
C ILE A 48 18.44 -15.11 11.48
N HIS A 49 18.25 -16.41 11.75
CA HIS A 49 17.89 -16.91 13.06
C HIS A 49 19.11 -17.50 13.75
N ALA A 50 19.39 -17.07 14.98
CA ALA A 50 20.39 -17.69 15.84
C ALA A 50 19.72 -18.55 16.90
N TYR A 51 20.15 -19.80 17.01
CA TYR A 51 19.70 -20.76 18.01
C TYR A 51 20.84 -21.17 18.93
N ASP A 52 20.55 -21.39 20.21
CA ASP A 52 21.52 -22.02 21.11
C ASP A 52 21.72 -23.51 20.79
N ARG A 53 22.65 -24.17 21.49
CA ARG A 53 22.93 -25.61 21.31
C ARG A 53 21.73 -26.53 21.60
N ASN A 54 20.72 -26.04 22.31
CA ASN A 54 19.49 -26.76 22.62
C ASN A 54 18.38 -26.46 21.60
N GLY A 55 18.66 -25.61 20.60
CA GLY A 55 17.72 -25.20 19.58
C GLY A 55 16.72 -24.13 20.05
N ASN A 56 17.00 -23.38 21.12
CA ASN A 56 16.17 -22.24 21.52
C ASN A 56 16.55 -21.01 20.70
N LEU A 57 15.56 -20.26 20.20
CA LEU A 57 15.81 -19.02 19.46
C LEU A 57 16.43 -17.99 20.41
N ARG A 58 17.57 -17.43 20.03
CA ARG A 58 18.28 -16.38 20.77
C ARG A 58 17.92 -15.00 20.24
N TRP A 59 18.00 -14.83 18.93
CA TRP A 59 17.68 -13.59 18.24
C TRP A 59 17.37 -13.85 16.77
N THR A 60 16.76 -12.84 16.16
CA THR A 60 16.44 -12.78 14.74
C THR A 60 16.96 -11.44 14.21
N LEU A 61 17.71 -11.48 13.11
CA LEU A 61 18.10 -10.29 12.35
C LEU A 61 17.34 -10.31 11.03
N GLN A 62 16.58 -9.26 10.75
CA GLN A 62 15.70 -9.20 9.58
C GLN A 62 16.20 -8.12 8.62
N ALA A 63 16.27 -8.44 7.34
CA ALA A 63 16.46 -7.43 6.31
C ALA A 63 15.26 -6.49 6.28
N LEU A 64 15.54 -5.21 6.09
CA LEU A 64 14.53 -4.20 5.87
C LEU A 64 14.41 -3.96 4.37
N ASN A 65 13.17 -3.75 3.94
CA ASN A 65 12.89 -3.34 2.58
C ASN A 65 13.24 -1.85 2.42
N PHE A 66 13.85 -1.49 1.29
CA PHE A 66 14.22 -0.11 0.98
C PHE A 66 12.97 0.78 0.80
N GLU A 67 11.99 0.33 0.01
CA GLU A 67 10.78 1.09 -0.33
C GLU A 67 9.52 0.23 -0.28
N GLY A 68 8.55 0.63 0.54
CA GLY A 68 7.26 -0.03 0.67
C GLY A 68 6.33 0.67 1.65
N ILE A 69 5.07 0.26 1.66
CA ILE A 69 4.05 0.76 2.59
C ILE A 69 3.34 -0.43 3.25
N ALA A 70 2.64 -0.18 4.36
CA ALA A 70 1.75 -1.17 4.95
C ALA A 70 0.44 -0.52 5.36
N ALA A 71 -0.66 -0.89 4.69
CA ALA A 71 -1.99 -0.35 4.95
C ALA A 71 -2.55 -0.91 6.28
N PRO A 72 -3.09 -0.06 7.18
CA PRO A 72 -3.79 -0.54 8.37
C PRO A 72 -5.00 -1.38 7.98
N ASP A 73 -5.15 -2.57 8.56
CA ASP A 73 -6.26 -3.49 8.25
C ASP A 73 -7.56 -3.09 8.96
N PRO A 74 -8.62 -2.72 8.23
CA PRO A 74 -9.91 -2.35 8.82
C PRO A 74 -10.53 -3.45 9.67
N ALA A 75 -10.38 -4.72 9.29
CA ALA A 75 -10.96 -5.84 10.04
C ALA A 75 -10.27 -6.11 11.39
N THR A 76 -9.16 -5.42 11.66
CA THR A 76 -8.48 -5.48 12.95
C THR A 76 -8.35 -4.12 13.62
N ASP A 77 -9.15 -3.13 13.17
CA ASP A 77 -9.10 -1.75 13.66
C ASP A 77 -7.67 -1.16 13.61
N GLY A 78 -6.92 -1.49 12.55
CA GLY A 78 -5.54 -1.02 12.34
C GLY A 78 -4.51 -1.62 13.32
N THR A 79 -4.76 -2.80 13.89
CA THR A 79 -3.75 -3.51 14.69
C THR A 79 -2.78 -4.33 13.84
N LEU A 80 -3.24 -4.87 12.71
CA LEU A 80 -2.39 -5.43 11.65
C LEU A 80 -2.18 -4.40 10.53
N PHE A 81 -1.04 -4.50 9.87
CA PHE A 81 -0.66 -3.68 8.72
C PHE A 81 -0.24 -4.59 7.57
N TYR A 82 -0.86 -4.42 6.40
CA TYR A 82 -0.58 -5.23 5.21
C TYR A 82 0.26 -4.43 4.23
N GLY A 83 1.51 -4.86 4.06
CA GLY A 83 2.27 -4.51 2.85
C GLY A 83 1.87 -5.41 1.69
N GLY A 84 2.54 -5.27 0.56
CA GLY A 84 2.24 -6.12 -0.60
C GLY A 84 2.75 -7.57 -0.47
N THR A 85 3.78 -7.81 0.36
CA THR A 85 4.38 -9.15 0.57
C THR A 85 4.39 -9.61 2.03
N HIS A 86 4.10 -8.71 2.97
CA HIS A 86 4.31 -8.92 4.41
C HIS A 86 3.14 -8.37 5.24
N ILE A 87 2.93 -8.99 6.42
CA ILE A 87 2.04 -8.47 7.45
C ILE A 87 2.88 -8.06 8.66
N TYR A 88 2.61 -6.87 9.19
CA TYR A 88 3.23 -6.32 10.38
C TYR A 88 2.21 -6.02 11.47
N SER A 89 2.68 -5.83 12.70
CA SER A 89 1.89 -5.32 13.82
C SER A 89 2.75 -4.51 14.78
N GLY A 90 2.14 -3.94 15.83
CA GLY A 90 2.84 -3.19 16.87
C GLY A 90 2.86 -1.67 16.67
N ARG A 91 3.77 -0.99 17.38
CA ARG A 91 3.88 0.48 17.42
C ARG A 91 5.31 0.96 17.19
N ALA A 92 6.23 0.61 18.10
CA ALA A 92 7.65 0.98 18.06
C ALA A 92 8.50 -0.26 17.75
N GLY A 93 9.34 -0.19 16.73
CA GLY A 93 10.12 -1.34 16.21
C GLY A 93 9.32 -2.31 15.33
N GLY A 94 8.00 -2.39 15.53
CA GLY A 94 7.12 -3.27 14.76
C GLY A 94 7.38 -4.75 15.05
N VAL A 95 6.47 -5.60 14.57
CA VAL A 95 6.60 -7.06 14.62
C VAL A 95 6.29 -7.60 13.25
N PHE A 96 7.21 -8.39 12.68
CA PHE A 96 6.93 -9.16 11.47
C PHE A 96 6.00 -10.34 11.83
N VAL A 97 4.82 -10.38 11.23
CA VAL A 97 3.77 -11.36 11.56
C VAL A 97 3.76 -12.51 10.56
N ALA A 98 3.85 -12.20 9.26
CA ALA A 98 3.72 -13.20 8.22
C ALA A 98 4.31 -12.76 6.88
N ASN A 99 4.80 -13.74 6.12
CA ASN A 99 4.92 -13.65 4.67
C ASN A 99 3.57 -13.96 4.03
N THR A 100 3.22 -13.22 2.99
CA THR A 100 1.97 -13.46 2.23
C THR A 100 2.21 -14.12 0.87
N VAL A 101 3.47 -14.38 0.51
CA VAL A 101 3.87 -15.07 -0.73
C VAL A 101 4.14 -16.55 -0.43
N ASP A 102 3.59 -17.44 -1.25
CA ASP A 102 3.88 -18.88 -1.23
C ASP A 102 4.26 -19.35 -2.64
N PRO A 103 5.56 -19.37 -2.98
CA PRO A 103 6.03 -19.72 -4.31
C PRO A 103 5.79 -21.21 -4.66
N PHE A 104 5.50 -22.06 -3.67
CA PHE A 104 5.26 -23.49 -3.90
C PHE A 104 3.81 -23.77 -4.27
N THR A 105 2.87 -23.15 -3.54
CA THR A 105 1.43 -23.29 -3.85
C THR A 105 1.05 -22.43 -5.05
N TYR A 106 1.65 -21.24 -5.18
CA TYR A 106 1.32 -20.26 -6.22
C TYR A 106 2.59 -19.83 -7.00
N PRO A 107 3.17 -20.71 -7.84
CA PRO A 107 4.38 -20.41 -8.59
C PRO A 107 4.20 -19.31 -9.66
N SER A 108 2.95 -18.97 -10.00
CA SER A 108 2.61 -17.91 -10.95
C SER A 108 2.19 -16.60 -10.26
N ASP A 109 2.52 -16.43 -8.98
CA ASP A 109 2.25 -15.19 -8.26
C ASP A 109 3.03 -14.03 -8.93
N PRO A 110 2.36 -12.93 -9.32
CA PRO A 110 3.02 -11.84 -10.04
C PRO A 110 4.16 -11.18 -9.23
N ARG A 111 4.15 -11.31 -7.90
CA ARG A 111 5.18 -10.76 -7.01
C ARG A 111 6.53 -11.50 -7.10
N ILE A 112 6.55 -12.64 -7.78
CA ILE A 112 7.76 -13.44 -8.05
C ILE A 112 7.98 -13.68 -9.55
N ASP A 113 7.19 -13.05 -10.42
CA ASP A 113 7.37 -13.16 -11.87
C ASP A 113 8.54 -12.28 -12.31
N VAL A 114 9.62 -12.90 -12.78
CA VAL A 114 10.82 -12.20 -13.27
C VAL A 114 10.59 -11.34 -14.51
N ASN A 115 9.46 -11.52 -15.20
CA ASN A 115 9.11 -10.76 -16.40
C ASN A 115 8.29 -9.50 -16.09
N ASP A 116 7.79 -9.35 -14.87
CA ASP A 116 7.18 -8.09 -14.48
C ASP A 116 8.27 -7.04 -14.26
N VAL A 117 8.08 -5.92 -14.95
CA VAL A 117 9.01 -4.79 -15.02
C VAL A 117 8.74 -3.73 -13.94
N GLN A 118 7.70 -3.92 -13.12
CA GLN A 118 7.46 -3.06 -11.97
C GLN A 118 8.55 -3.23 -10.93
N ARG A 119 8.87 -2.10 -10.28
CA ARG A 119 9.86 -2.04 -9.20
C ARG A 119 9.21 -2.53 -7.91
N ASP A 120 9.33 -3.84 -7.70
CA ASP A 120 8.79 -4.65 -6.60
C ASP A 120 7.28 -4.52 -6.40
N GLU A 121 6.70 -5.32 -5.51
CA GLU A 121 5.27 -5.29 -5.19
C GLU A 121 5.07 -5.09 -3.68
N HIS A 122 5.82 -4.16 -3.10
CA HIS A 122 5.80 -3.87 -1.66
C HIS A 122 4.75 -2.84 -1.23
N PHE A 123 4.01 -2.24 -2.18
CA PHE A 123 3.01 -1.23 -1.87
C PHE A 123 1.62 -1.85 -1.75
N GLY A 124 1.24 -2.17 -0.51
CA GLY A 124 -0.04 -2.81 -0.18
C GLY A 124 -1.19 -1.83 0.06
N GLN A 125 -2.37 -2.16 -0.44
CA GLN A 125 -3.67 -1.60 -0.04
C GLN A 125 -4.57 -2.74 0.42
N VAL A 126 -5.26 -2.60 1.54
CA VAL A 126 -6.17 -3.65 2.03
C VAL A 126 -7.52 -3.07 2.39
N VAL A 127 -8.58 -3.78 2.01
CA VAL A 127 -9.96 -3.49 2.44
C VAL A 127 -10.60 -4.78 2.93
N SER A 128 -11.59 -4.62 3.82
CA SER A 128 -12.37 -5.73 4.34
C SER A 128 -13.84 -5.52 4.02
N VAL A 129 -14.44 -6.47 3.31
CA VAL A 129 -15.86 -6.45 2.93
C VAL A 129 -16.52 -7.66 3.56
N GLY A 130 -17.29 -7.42 4.63
CA GLY A 130 -17.77 -8.50 5.49
C GLY A 130 -16.61 -9.27 6.11
N ALA A 131 -16.57 -10.59 5.89
CA ALA A 131 -15.50 -11.45 6.39
C ALA A 131 -14.29 -11.55 5.45
N ASN A 132 -14.39 -11.02 4.23
CA ASN A 132 -13.37 -11.18 3.20
C ASN A 132 -12.41 -10.00 3.18
N ARG A 133 -11.15 -10.27 2.88
CA ARG A 133 -10.12 -9.26 2.64
C ARG A 133 -9.72 -9.27 1.18
N ILE A 134 -9.58 -8.09 0.61
CA ILE A 134 -8.96 -7.87 -0.70
C ILE A 134 -7.65 -7.13 -0.44
N LEU A 135 -6.53 -7.74 -0.81
CA LEU A 135 -5.23 -7.09 -0.86
C LEU A 135 -4.95 -6.70 -2.31
N VAL A 136 -4.50 -5.46 -2.49
CA VAL A 136 -3.87 -5.00 -3.73
C VAL A 136 -2.39 -4.76 -3.46
N ALA A 137 -1.53 -5.36 -4.27
CA ALA A 137 -0.09 -5.10 -4.25
C ALA A 137 0.33 -4.45 -5.57
N ALA A 138 1.27 -3.51 -5.48
CA ALA A 138 1.78 -2.77 -6.63
C ALA A 138 3.22 -2.29 -6.36
N GLY A 139 3.89 -1.84 -7.42
CA GLY A 139 5.21 -1.20 -7.31
C GLY A 139 5.18 0.26 -6.92
N GLN A 140 6.38 0.85 -6.85
CA GLN A 140 6.60 2.22 -6.38
C GLN A 140 5.76 3.28 -7.11
N ASN A 141 5.73 3.21 -8.45
CA ASN A 141 4.97 4.10 -9.32
C ASN A 141 4.19 3.23 -10.34
N PRO A 142 3.09 2.58 -9.92
CA PRO A 142 2.59 1.41 -10.61
C PRO A 142 1.61 1.77 -11.73
N PRO A 143 1.81 1.25 -12.95
CA PRO A 143 0.79 1.23 -13.99
C PRO A 143 -0.10 -0.04 -13.97
N ILE A 144 0.23 -1.01 -13.11
CA ILE A 144 -0.45 -2.30 -12.96
C ILE A 144 -0.69 -2.56 -11.47
N PHE A 145 -1.85 -3.12 -11.12
CA PHE A 145 -2.18 -3.48 -9.73
C PHE A 145 -2.62 -4.94 -9.68
N TYR A 146 -2.10 -5.68 -8.70
CA TYR A 146 -2.36 -7.11 -8.51
C TYR A 146 -3.29 -7.32 -7.33
N PHE A 147 -4.30 -8.18 -7.52
CA PHE A 147 -5.36 -8.44 -6.55
C PHE A 147 -5.20 -9.83 -5.95
N PHE A 148 -5.43 -9.91 -4.65
CA PHE A 148 -5.35 -11.14 -3.88
C PHE A 148 -6.46 -11.20 -2.84
N HIS A 149 -6.85 -12.42 -2.48
CA HIS A 149 -7.74 -12.69 -1.35
C HIS A 149 -7.07 -13.59 -0.31
N PHE A 150 -7.77 -13.79 0.81
CA PHE A 150 -7.35 -14.68 1.89
C PHE A 150 -8.49 -15.60 2.26
N ASN A 151 -8.15 -16.85 2.59
CA ASN A 151 -9.11 -17.79 3.15
C ASN A 151 -8.48 -18.62 4.27
N LYS A 152 -9.34 -19.29 5.04
CA LYS A 152 -8.93 -20.05 6.23
C LYS A 152 -7.92 -21.16 5.90
N ALA A 153 -8.04 -21.79 4.74
CA ALA A 153 -7.16 -22.88 4.31
C ALA A 153 -5.73 -22.40 4.02
N ASN A 154 -5.56 -21.12 3.66
CA ASN A 154 -4.28 -20.53 3.29
C ASN A 154 -3.69 -19.60 4.34
N GLY A 155 -4.37 -19.37 5.46
CA GLY A 155 -3.83 -18.61 6.58
C GLY A 155 -3.48 -17.17 6.18
N TYR A 156 -2.20 -16.80 6.29
CA TYR A 156 -1.70 -15.49 5.89
C TYR A 156 -1.20 -15.41 4.45
N ILE A 157 -1.28 -16.50 3.68
CA ILE A 157 -0.89 -16.47 2.27
C ILE A 157 -1.98 -15.75 1.46
N ALA A 158 -1.56 -14.73 0.71
CA ALA A 158 -2.40 -14.03 -0.24
C ALA A 158 -2.51 -14.86 -1.52
N ILE A 159 -3.73 -15.11 -1.97
CA ILE A 159 -4.04 -15.98 -3.10
C ILE A 159 -4.19 -15.09 -4.35
N PRO A 160 -3.37 -15.25 -5.40
CA PRO A 160 -3.44 -14.39 -6.58
C PRO A 160 -4.75 -14.55 -7.36
N ASP A 161 -5.45 -13.45 -7.61
CA ASP A 161 -6.77 -13.47 -8.24
C ASP A 161 -6.82 -12.84 -9.62
N ALA A 162 -6.23 -11.66 -9.76
CA ALA A 162 -6.39 -10.80 -10.93
C ALA A 162 -5.33 -9.69 -11.00
N SER A 163 -5.32 -8.98 -12.11
CA SER A 163 -4.59 -7.72 -12.30
C SER A 163 -5.46 -6.71 -13.04
N ILE A 164 -5.24 -5.41 -12.81
CA ILE A 164 -5.67 -4.35 -13.72
C ILE A 164 -4.43 -3.67 -14.30
N PRO A 165 -4.25 -3.65 -15.64
CA PRO A 165 -5.05 -4.33 -16.66
C PRO A 165 -5.10 -5.86 -16.52
N GLY A 166 -6.15 -6.47 -17.05
CA GLY A 166 -6.34 -7.92 -17.04
C GLY A 166 -7.78 -8.35 -17.32
N PRO A 167 -8.03 -9.67 -17.48
CA PRO A 167 -9.34 -10.20 -17.84
C PRO A 167 -10.46 -9.85 -16.84
N ALA A 168 -10.14 -9.81 -15.54
CA ALA A 168 -11.12 -9.49 -14.50
C ALA A 168 -11.73 -8.09 -14.64
N PHE A 169 -11.00 -7.17 -15.29
CA PHE A 169 -11.39 -5.78 -15.52
C PHE A 169 -11.62 -5.48 -17.01
N ASN A 170 -11.56 -6.49 -17.88
CA ASN A 170 -11.75 -6.38 -19.33
C ASN A 170 -11.02 -5.19 -19.99
N THR A 171 -9.75 -5.00 -19.62
CA THR A 171 -8.92 -3.92 -20.17
C THR A 171 -7.47 -4.36 -20.29
N THR A 172 -6.82 -3.90 -21.36
CA THR A 172 -5.37 -4.02 -21.57
C THR A 172 -4.64 -2.70 -21.32
N ARG A 173 -5.38 -1.64 -20.95
CA ARG A 173 -4.82 -0.30 -20.71
C ARG A 173 -4.22 -0.21 -19.32
N ARG A 174 -3.04 0.39 -19.25
CA ARG A 174 -2.37 0.75 -17.99
C ARG A 174 -3.18 1.77 -17.20
N VAL A 175 -2.96 1.79 -15.89
CA VAL A 175 -3.55 2.77 -14.98
C VAL A 175 -2.55 3.91 -14.77
N THR A 176 -2.75 5.04 -15.45
CA THR A 176 -1.81 6.18 -15.42
C THR A 176 -2.43 7.44 -14.83
N SER A 177 -3.74 7.45 -14.55
CA SER A 177 -4.47 8.59 -14.00
C SER A 177 -5.09 8.30 -12.63
N GLY A 178 -4.42 7.47 -11.83
CA GLY A 178 -4.81 7.17 -10.45
C GLY A 178 -5.59 5.86 -10.29
N PHE A 179 -5.54 5.32 -9.06
CA PHE A 179 -6.17 4.08 -8.65
C PHE A 179 -6.69 4.21 -7.22
N SER A 180 -7.88 3.67 -6.95
CA SER A 180 -8.43 3.54 -5.60
C SER A 180 -9.16 2.20 -5.47
N LEU A 181 -8.84 1.47 -4.39
CA LEU A 181 -9.66 0.38 -3.86
C LEU A 181 -10.46 0.95 -2.68
N ASP A 182 -11.77 1.02 -2.80
CA ASP A 182 -12.61 1.65 -1.78
C ASP A 182 -13.06 0.68 -0.66
N GLY A 183 -13.64 1.22 0.41
CA GLY A 183 -14.08 0.45 1.57
C GLY A 183 -15.18 -0.58 1.31
N LYS A 184 -15.85 -0.54 0.15
CA LYS A 184 -16.83 -1.53 -0.30
C LYS A 184 -16.23 -2.56 -1.27
N GLY A 185 -14.95 -2.41 -1.59
CA GLY A 185 -14.19 -3.28 -2.49
C GLY A 185 -14.35 -2.93 -3.97
N ASP A 186 -14.98 -1.81 -4.30
CA ASP A 186 -15.04 -1.34 -5.68
C ASP A 186 -13.67 -0.75 -6.09
N VAL A 187 -13.40 -0.82 -7.38
CA VAL A 187 -12.15 -0.32 -7.96
C VAL A 187 -12.44 0.91 -8.81
N TRP A 188 -11.68 1.97 -8.59
CA TRP A 188 -11.70 3.20 -9.37
C TRP A 188 -10.35 3.37 -10.07
N ALA A 189 -10.32 3.46 -11.39
CA ALA A 189 -9.07 3.53 -12.14
C ALA A 189 -9.12 4.54 -13.29
N GLY A 190 -8.12 5.42 -13.36
CA GLY A 190 -7.88 6.29 -14.50
C GLY A 190 -7.05 5.58 -15.56
N LEU A 191 -7.69 5.08 -16.61
CA LEU A 191 -7.05 4.30 -17.67
C LEU A 191 -6.34 5.18 -18.71
N ASP A 192 -5.18 4.73 -19.17
CA ASP A 192 -4.29 5.48 -20.04
C ASP A 192 -4.97 5.98 -21.32
N LYS A 193 -4.85 7.30 -21.55
CA LYS A 193 -5.34 8.03 -22.73
C LYS A 193 -6.83 7.87 -23.00
N THR A 194 -7.64 7.69 -21.96
CA THR A 194 -9.11 7.61 -22.09
C THR A 194 -9.83 8.90 -21.69
N GLY A 195 -9.21 9.72 -20.84
CA GLY A 195 -9.88 10.89 -20.27
C GLY A 195 -11.03 10.55 -19.31
N ALA A 196 -11.11 9.31 -18.84
CA ALA A 196 -12.19 8.82 -17.98
C ALA A 196 -11.67 8.07 -16.74
N ILE A 197 -12.45 8.18 -15.67
CA ILE A 197 -12.36 7.35 -14.47
C ILE A 197 -13.30 6.16 -14.68
N TYR A 198 -12.78 4.95 -14.51
CA TYR A 198 -13.56 3.72 -14.62
C TYR A 198 -13.87 3.20 -13.22
N HIS A 199 -15.16 3.04 -12.93
CA HIS A 199 -15.67 2.41 -11.72
C HIS A 199 -16.04 0.96 -12.00
N TYR A 200 -15.38 0.03 -11.32
CA TYR A 200 -15.65 -1.41 -11.38
C TYR A 200 -16.31 -1.84 -10.06
N PRO A 201 -17.63 -2.08 -10.04
CA PRO A 201 -18.31 -2.46 -8.81
C PRO A 201 -17.95 -3.89 -8.41
N LEU A 202 -17.67 -4.12 -7.13
CA LEU A 202 -17.57 -5.45 -6.57
C LEU A 202 -18.95 -6.12 -6.63
N THR A 203 -19.02 -7.29 -7.24
CA THR A 203 -20.28 -8.05 -7.42
C THR A 203 -20.46 -9.14 -6.38
N GLY A 204 -19.40 -9.48 -5.65
CA GLY A 204 -19.43 -10.44 -4.56
C GLY A 204 -18.14 -11.23 -4.45
N PHE A 205 -18.22 -12.29 -3.65
CA PHE A 205 -17.17 -13.26 -3.44
C PHE A 205 -17.71 -14.66 -3.71
N ASP A 206 -16.88 -15.54 -4.24
CA ASP A 206 -17.22 -16.97 -4.33
C ASP A 206 -17.07 -17.68 -2.96
N ALA A 207 -17.27 -19.00 -2.95
CA ALA A 207 -17.22 -19.80 -1.73
C ALA A 207 -15.81 -19.85 -1.08
N ASP A 208 -14.76 -19.61 -1.86
CA ASP A 208 -13.38 -19.58 -1.39
C ASP A 208 -12.93 -18.17 -0.96
N GLY A 209 -13.80 -17.17 -1.16
CA GLY A 209 -13.54 -15.77 -0.81
C GLY A 209 -12.88 -14.97 -1.93
N LYS A 210 -12.82 -15.50 -3.17
CA LYS A 210 -12.27 -14.78 -4.32
C LYS A 210 -13.24 -13.69 -4.79
N PRO A 211 -12.80 -12.44 -4.93
CA PRO A 211 -13.63 -11.33 -5.40
C PRO A 211 -13.91 -11.39 -6.91
N ALA A 212 -15.05 -10.84 -7.31
CA ALA A 212 -15.40 -10.61 -8.71
C ALA A 212 -15.94 -9.20 -8.92
N TRP A 213 -15.53 -8.54 -10.00
CA TRP A 213 -16.00 -7.21 -10.36
C TRP A 213 -16.89 -7.22 -11.60
N GLY A 214 -17.85 -6.30 -11.62
CA GLY A 214 -18.81 -6.14 -12.70
C GLY A 214 -18.28 -5.30 -13.86
N ARG A 215 -19.16 -5.07 -14.84
CA ARG A 215 -18.87 -4.21 -16.00
C ARG A 215 -18.54 -2.78 -15.53
N PRO A 216 -17.49 -2.14 -16.06
CA PRO A 216 -17.16 -0.80 -15.66
C PRO A 216 -18.18 0.25 -16.10
N VAL A 217 -18.31 1.29 -15.28
CA VAL A 217 -18.92 2.56 -15.66
C VAL A 217 -17.80 3.57 -15.91
N ALA A 218 -17.76 4.14 -17.11
CA ALA A 218 -16.80 5.18 -17.47
C ALA A 218 -17.40 6.56 -17.18
N ILE A 219 -16.69 7.37 -16.39
CA ILE A 219 -17.08 8.71 -15.98
C ILE A 219 -16.01 9.68 -16.50
N PRO A 220 -16.36 10.72 -17.29
CA PRO A 220 -15.38 11.69 -17.76
C PRO A 220 -14.65 12.34 -16.59
N VAL A 221 -13.33 12.46 -16.71
CA VAL A 221 -12.53 13.23 -15.76
C VAL A 221 -12.92 14.72 -15.90
N PRO A 222 -13.22 15.43 -14.80
CA PRO A 222 -13.53 16.85 -14.85
C PRO A 222 -12.40 17.66 -15.48
N ALA A 223 -12.73 18.59 -16.39
CA ALA A 223 -11.72 19.36 -17.12
C ALA A 223 -10.81 20.19 -16.19
N SER A 224 -11.33 20.64 -15.05
CA SER A 224 -10.62 21.47 -14.07
C SER A 224 -9.50 20.74 -13.32
N VAL A 225 -9.49 19.40 -13.32
CA VAL A 225 -8.47 18.57 -12.65
C VAL A 225 -7.57 17.81 -13.64
N GLN A 226 -7.65 18.13 -14.93
CA GLN A 226 -6.76 17.56 -15.94
C GLN A 226 -5.38 18.26 -15.93
N PRO A 227 -4.26 17.53 -16.11
CA PRO A 227 -4.17 16.07 -16.20
C PRO A 227 -4.43 15.41 -14.84
N LEU A 228 -5.18 14.31 -14.79
CA LEU A 228 -5.43 13.58 -13.53
C LEU A 228 -4.29 12.62 -13.20
N THR A 229 -3.84 12.59 -11.95
CA THR A 229 -2.80 11.64 -11.48
C THR A 229 -3.17 10.87 -10.23
N ARG A 230 -4.16 11.30 -9.42
CA ARG A 230 -4.64 10.54 -8.25
C ARG A 230 -6.15 10.50 -8.15
N ILE A 231 -6.63 9.37 -7.65
CA ILE A 231 -8.03 9.09 -7.34
C ILE A 231 -8.04 8.50 -5.94
N VAL A 232 -8.88 9.03 -5.07
CA VAL A 232 -9.28 8.38 -3.81
C VAL A 232 -10.79 8.49 -3.70
N TYR A 233 -11.47 7.38 -3.46
CA TYR A 233 -12.90 7.37 -3.23
C TYR A 233 -13.22 6.85 -1.83
N LEU A 234 -13.96 7.67 -1.06
CA LEU A 234 -14.45 7.32 0.27
C LEU A 234 -15.91 6.92 0.18
N ALA A 235 -16.16 5.60 0.13
CA ALA A 235 -17.49 5.05 -0.09
C ALA A 235 -18.50 5.33 1.04
N ASP A 236 -18.03 5.59 2.27
CA ASP A 236 -18.88 5.87 3.43
C ASP A 236 -19.48 7.29 3.40
N SER A 237 -18.74 8.25 2.84
CA SER A 237 -19.15 9.66 2.72
C SER A 237 -19.50 10.07 1.30
N ASP A 238 -19.54 9.12 0.36
CA ASP A 238 -19.68 9.37 -1.08
C ASP A 238 -18.80 10.53 -1.57
N THR A 239 -17.51 10.47 -1.24
CA THR A 239 -16.57 11.56 -1.52
C THR A 239 -15.49 11.09 -2.47
N MET A 240 -15.43 11.71 -3.65
CA MET A 240 -14.35 11.53 -4.61
C MET A 240 -13.31 12.64 -4.45
N ILE A 241 -12.04 12.25 -4.37
CA ILE A 241 -10.90 13.16 -4.23
C ILE A 241 -10.00 12.95 -5.43
N LEU A 242 -9.84 14.00 -6.24
CA LEU A 242 -9.06 13.97 -7.47
C LEU A 242 -7.89 14.94 -7.35
N ALA A 243 -6.67 14.48 -7.64
CA ALA A 243 -5.51 15.35 -7.66
C ALA A 243 -4.99 15.55 -9.09
N GLN A 244 -4.81 16.82 -9.44
CA GLN A 244 -4.22 17.22 -10.70
C GLN A 244 -2.74 16.87 -10.68
N GLY A 245 -2.21 16.40 -11.80
CA GLY A 245 -0.78 16.36 -12.08
C GLY A 245 -0.21 17.76 -12.32
N VAL A 246 1.08 17.83 -12.62
CA VAL A 246 1.73 19.11 -12.94
C VAL A 246 1.32 19.54 -14.37
N PRO A 247 0.63 20.68 -14.56
CA PRO A 247 0.20 21.12 -15.89
C PRO A 247 1.39 21.24 -16.86
N GLY A 248 1.25 20.70 -18.07
CA GLY A 248 2.30 20.70 -19.09
C GLY A 248 3.42 19.68 -18.87
N SER A 249 3.41 18.92 -17.77
CA SER A 249 4.36 17.83 -17.51
C SER A 249 3.93 16.54 -18.19
N THR A 250 4.91 15.74 -18.62
CA THR A 250 4.72 14.35 -19.04
C THR A 250 4.82 13.35 -17.88
N ASP A 251 5.22 13.82 -16.69
CA ASP A 251 5.26 13.02 -15.48
C ASP A 251 3.83 12.79 -14.96
N TRP A 252 3.33 11.56 -15.17
CA TRP A 252 2.02 11.10 -14.70
C TRP A 252 2.05 10.64 -13.24
N THR A 253 3.23 10.62 -12.60
CA THR A 253 3.40 10.19 -11.21
C THR A 253 3.35 11.37 -10.24
N ALA A 254 3.72 12.58 -10.63
CA ALA A 254 3.69 13.74 -9.75
C ALA A 254 2.28 14.29 -9.52
N ILE A 255 2.08 14.93 -8.37
CA ILE A 255 0.87 15.70 -8.06
C ILE A 255 1.24 17.18 -8.14
N GLY A 256 0.40 17.97 -8.82
CA GLY A 256 0.44 19.41 -8.79
C GLY A 256 -0.01 19.96 -7.44
N THR A 257 -0.47 21.20 -7.40
CA THR A 257 -0.96 21.81 -6.14
C THR A 257 -2.46 21.81 -6.01
N ARG A 258 -3.21 21.37 -7.03
CA ARG A 258 -4.68 21.39 -7.04
C ARG A 258 -5.24 20.01 -6.72
N ILE A 259 -6.06 19.95 -5.67
CA ILE A 259 -6.86 18.78 -5.31
C ILE A 259 -8.32 19.19 -5.24
N GLU A 260 -9.19 18.43 -5.86
CA GLU A 260 -10.63 18.67 -5.92
C GLU A 260 -11.38 17.61 -5.12
N VAL A 261 -12.30 18.04 -4.26
CA VAL A 261 -13.13 17.17 -3.43
C VAL A 261 -14.57 17.27 -3.91
N TYR A 262 -15.17 16.13 -4.24
CA TYR A 262 -16.53 16.03 -4.75
C TYR A 262 -17.36 15.20 -3.77
N HIS A 263 -18.25 15.85 -3.03
CA HIS A 263 -19.25 15.16 -2.21
C HIS A 263 -20.48 14.80 -3.05
N GLY A 264 -21.02 13.60 -2.85
CA GLY A 264 -22.17 13.10 -3.62
C GLY A 264 -21.78 12.60 -5.01
N TRP A 265 -20.57 12.05 -5.19
CA TRP A 265 -20.07 11.63 -6.50
C TRP A 265 -20.96 10.54 -7.13
N SER A 266 -21.28 9.50 -6.38
CA SER A 266 -22.17 8.42 -6.83
C SER A 266 -23.61 8.90 -7.01
N ALA A 267 -24.01 9.97 -6.30
CA ALA A 267 -25.28 10.67 -6.49
C ALA A 267 -25.29 11.60 -7.72
N GLY A 268 -24.19 11.68 -8.47
CA GLY A 268 -24.09 12.41 -9.75
C GLY A 268 -23.35 13.74 -9.69
N ASN A 269 -22.80 14.15 -8.54
CA ASN A 269 -21.95 15.34 -8.47
C ASN A 269 -20.53 15.04 -8.98
N THR A 270 -20.37 15.07 -10.30
CA THR A 270 -19.07 14.89 -10.96
C THR A 270 -18.54 16.18 -11.58
N THR A 271 -19.08 17.35 -11.20
CA THR A 271 -18.74 18.64 -11.85
C THR A 271 -18.57 19.81 -10.88
N GLN A 272 -19.03 19.71 -9.63
CA GLN A 272 -18.96 20.80 -8.65
C GLN A 272 -18.07 20.38 -7.46
N PRO A 273 -16.75 20.55 -7.56
CA PRO A 273 -15.86 20.28 -6.44
C PRO A 273 -16.06 21.34 -5.35
N ASN A 274 -16.19 20.89 -4.11
CA ASN A 274 -16.22 21.74 -2.94
C ASN A 274 -15.79 20.91 -1.70
N PRO A 275 -14.64 21.22 -1.08
CA PRO A 275 -13.70 22.29 -1.41
C PRO A 275 -12.78 21.96 -2.60
N VAL A 276 -12.06 22.97 -3.06
CA VAL A 276 -10.82 22.80 -3.83
C VAL A 276 -9.66 23.14 -2.90
N ILE A 277 -8.77 22.17 -2.68
CA ILE A 277 -7.58 22.31 -1.84
C ILE A 277 -6.41 22.75 -2.72
N THR A 278 -5.76 23.85 -2.32
CA THR A 278 -4.47 24.29 -2.88
C THR A 278 -3.36 23.92 -1.91
N LEU A 279 -2.47 23.03 -2.34
CA LEU A 279 -1.33 22.61 -1.51
C LEU A 279 -0.36 23.78 -1.30
N PRO A 280 0.16 23.95 -0.07
CA PRO A 280 1.11 25.02 0.26
C PRO A 280 2.49 24.78 -0.36
N HIS A 281 2.79 23.54 -0.77
CA HIS A 281 4.07 23.13 -1.34
C HIS A 281 3.86 22.35 -2.63
N SER A 282 4.79 22.52 -3.58
CA SER A 282 4.92 21.63 -4.73
C SER A 282 5.64 20.32 -4.34
N GLY A 283 5.71 19.37 -5.26
CA GLY A 283 6.40 18.10 -5.03
C GLY A 283 5.58 17.06 -4.26
N ALA A 284 4.26 17.25 -4.16
CA ALA A 284 3.39 16.21 -3.64
C ALA A 284 3.54 14.92 -4.48
N LYS A 285 3.73 13.80 -3.78
CA LYS A 285 4.05 12.51 -4.42
C LYS A 285 3.04 11.43 -4.05
N SER A 286 2.48 11.46 -2.84
CA SER A 286 1.47 10.51 -2.41
C SER A 286 0.40 11.19 -1.59
N LEU A 287 -0.81 10.65 -1.67
CA LEU A 287 -1.91 11.02 -0.80
C LEU A 287 -2.79 9.80 -0.50
N ASP A 288 -3.49 9.84 0.62
CA ASP A 288 -4.60 8.96 0.95
C ASP A 288 -5.57 9.70 1.88
N ALA A 289 -6.79 9.23 1.99
CA ALA A 289 -7.81 9.86 2.83
C ALA A 289 -8.57 8.85 3.67
N ALA A 290 -9.04 9.30 4.82
CA ALA A 290 -9.96 8.55 5.66
C ALA A 290 -10.85 9.54 6.41
N GLY A 291 -12.09 9.13 6.72
CA GLY A 291 -13.03 9.99 7.44
C GLY A 291 -13.17 11.37 6.78
N ASN A 292 -12.81 12.43 7.51
CA ASN A 292 -12.88 13.82 7.03
C ASN A 292 -11.50 14.44 6.75
N HIS A 293 -10.45 13.64 6.57
CA HIS A 293 -9.10 14.16 6.35
C HIS A 293 -8.40 13.53 5.14
N LEU A 294 -7.68 14.38 4.43
CA LEU A 294 -6.73 14.04 3.38
C LEU A 294 -5.31 14.19 3.92
N PHE A 295 -4.48 13.17 3.70
CA PHE A 295 -3.08 13.15 4.13
C PHE A 295 -2.17 13.20 2.91
N VAL A 296 -1.25 14.18 2.86
CA VAL A 296 -0.40 14.44 1.70
C VAL A 296 1.08 14.36 2.09
N GLY A 297 1.85 13.56 1.34
CA GLY A 297 3.29 13.41 1.49
C GLY A 297 4.06 13.89 0.25
N TYR A 298 5.29 14.35 0.47
CA TYR A 298 6.06 15.09 -0.52
C TYR A 298 7.40 14.43 -0.85
N TRP A 299 7.82 14.57 -2.11
CA TRP A 299 9.16 14.28 -2.57
C TRP A 299 10.00 15.56 -2.63
N PHE A 300 11.24 15.44 -2.19
CA PHE A 300 12.29 16.43 -2.44
C PHE A 300 13.61 15.70 -2.65
N GLY A 301 14.37 16.15 -3.66
CA GLY A 301 15.68 15.57 -3.97
C GLY A 301 16.71 15.77 -2.85
N GLY A 302 17.87 15.13 -2.96
CA GLY A 302 18.94 15.17 -1.94
C GLY A 302 19.48 16.57 -1.63
N SER A 303 19.34 17.54 -2.54
CA SER A 303 19.77 18.94 -2.40
C SER A 303 18.61 19.93 -2.16
N GLY A 304 17.36 19.44 -2.14
CA GLY A 304 16.18 20.29 -1.90
C GLY A 304 15.97 20.60 -0.42
N ALA A 305 15.27 21.70 -0.13
CA ALA A 305 14.81 21.97 1.23
C ALA A 305 13.89 20.84 1.70
N ALA A 306 14.04 20.43 2.95
CA ALA A 306 13.15 19.45 3.54
C ALA A 306 11.71 20.02 3.55
N LEU A 307 10.76 19.22 3.06
CA LEU A 307 9.35 19.55 3.05
C LEU A 307 8.66 19.01 4.32
N PRO A 308 7.41 19.44 4.61
CA PRO A 308 6.57 18.82 5.64
C PRO A 308 6.49 17.30 5.48
N ASN A 309 6.29 16.57 6.59
CA ASN A 309 6.31 15.12 6.56
C ASN A 309 4.99 14.55 6.02
N ILE A 310 3.88 14.81 6.70
CA ILE A 310 2.53 14.57 6.19
C ILE A 310 1.61 15.73 6.56
N ASP A 311 1.09 16.44 5.57
CA ASP A 311 0.06 17.47 5.79
C ASP A 311 -1.33 16.83 5.88
N ALA A 312 -2.13 17.25 6.85
CA ALA A 312 -3.49 16.80 7.06
C ALA A 312 -4.49 17.92 6.76
N PHE A 313 -5.24 17.78 5.66
CA PHE A 313 -6.25 18.75 5.23
C PHE A 313 -7.65 18.28 5.62
N ASN A 314 -8.48 19.22 6.07
CA ASN A 314 -9.88 18.98 6.35
C ASN A 314 -10.68 18.91 5.05
N LEU A 315 -11.36 17.78 4.80
CA LEU A 315 -12.11 17.58 3.56
C LEU A 315 -13.39 18.42 3.47
N SER A 316 -13.90 18.95 4.57
CA SER A 316 -15.08 19.84 4.53
C SER A 316 -14.72 21.30 4.26
N THR A 317 -13.56 21.76 4.76
CA THR A 317 -13.18 23.19 4.68
C THR A 317 -12.04 23.47 3.69
N GLY A 318 -11.29 22.43 3.32
CA GLY A 318 -10.10 22.52 2.48
C GLY A 318 -8.87 23.11 3.17
N LYS A 319 -8.94 23.37 4.49
CA LYS A 319 -7.85 23.96 5.26
C LYS A 319 -6.86 22.90 5.73
N LEU A 320 -5.59 23.31 5.87
CA LEU A 320 -4.56 22.54 6.55
C LEU A 320 -4.82 22.62 8.07
N ASP A 321 -5.17 21.50 8.68
CA ASP A 321 -5.43 21.42 10.13
C ASP A 321 -4.12 21.18 10.90
N THR A 322 -3.24 20.33 10.39
CA THR A 322 -1.92 20.07 10.99
C THR A 322 -0.92 19.47 10.00
N THR A 323 0.35 19.45 10.41
CA THR A 323 1.40 18.64 9.77
C THR A 323 1.86 17.60 10.78
N LEU A 324 1.69 16.32 10.45
CA LEU A 324 2.21 15.21 11.24
C LEU A 324 3.72 15.15 11.03
N VAL A 325 4.50 15.33 12.10
CA VAL A 325 5.95 15.29 12.08
C VAL A 325 6.47 14.20 13.00
N ASN A 326 7.59 13.57 12.65
CA ASN A 326 8.24 12.60 13.52
C ASN A 326 8.86 13.34 14.72
N THR A 327 8.34 13.08 15.93
CA THR A 327 8.79 13.68 17.19
C THR A 327 9.83 12.82 17.93
N SER A 328 10.20 11.64 17.41
CA SER A 328 11.14 10.70 18.02
C SER A 328 12.30 10.36 17.07
N SER A 329 13.06 11.39 16.67
CA SER A 329 14.20 11.26 15.76
C SER A 329 15.34 10.39 16.29
N SER A 330 15.36 10.06 17.59
CA SER A 330 16.30 9.11 18.19
C SER A 330 15.96 7.64 17.93
N THR A 331 14.72 7.34 17.53
CA THR A 331 14.23 5.96 17.34
C THR A 331 13.77 5.67 15.92
N VAL A 332 13.34 6.70 15.18
CA VAL A 332 12.86 6.59 13.80
C VAL A 332 13.52 7.69 12.98
N ASP A 333 14.03 7.34 11.80
CA ASP A 333 14.57 8.32 10.86
C ASP A 333 13.54 9.44 10.58
N ALA A 334 14.02 10.68 10.60
CA ALA A 334 13.16 11.87 10.57
C ALA A 334 12.84 12.35 9.15
N SER A 335 13.27 11.62 8.11
CA SER A 335 13.10 12.10 6.74
C SER A 335 11.63 12.27 6.36
N SER A 336 11.31 13.44 5.82
CA SER A 336 10.02 13.71 5.21
C SER A 336 9.93 13.23 3.75
N ALA A 337 11.03 12.78 3.13
CA ALA A 337 11.03 12.39 1.72
C ALA A 337 10.16 11.16 1.47
N LEU A 338 9.35 11.23 0.41
CA LEU A 338 8.50 10.15 -0.07
C LEU A 338 8.61 10.08 -1.59
N ASP A 339 9.14 8.99 -2.12
CA ASP A 339 9.24 8.76 -3.56
C ASP A 339 8.39 7.56 -3.99
N SER A 340 7.06 7.69 -3.98
CA SER A 340 6.15 6.63 -4.44
C SER A 340 4.73 7.17 -4.59
N MET A 341 3.95 6.65 -5.55
CA MET A 341 2.60 7.17 -5.81
C MET A 341 1.60 6.90 -4.69
N TYR A 342 1.77 5.76 -4.01
CA TYR A 342 0.88 5.22 -2.96
C TYR A 342 1.66 4.93 -1.66
N GLY A 343 2.65 5.77 -1.35
CA GLY A 343 3.48 5.67 -0.16
C GLY A 343 2.84 6.19 1.13
N VAL A 344 1.61 6.69 1.08
CA VAL A 344 0.79 7.08 2.23
C VAL A 344 -0.43 6.20 2.27
N ARG A 345 -0.78 5.69 3.45
CA ARG A 345 -2.08 5.05 3.70
C ARG A 345 -2.72 5.60 4.97
N ALA A 346 -4.02 5.81 4.94
CA ALA A 346 -4.78 6.35 6.06
C ALA A 346 -5.93 5.43 6.45
N TYR A 347 -6.15 5.29 7.74
CA TYR A 347 -7.30 4.60 8.31
C TYR A 347 -7.79 5.35 9.54
N ARG A 348 -9.11 5.53 9.66
CA ARG A 348 -9.73 6.08 10.87
C ARG A 348 -10.26 4.92 11.70
N ARG A 349 -9.68 4.72 12.87
CA ARG A 349 -10.09 3.70 13.82
C ARG A 349 -11.47 3.99 14.38
N SER A 350 -12.10 2.96 14.92
CA SER A 350 -13.41 3.01 15.58
C SER A 350 -13.49 4.03 16.72
N ASN A 351 -12.37 4.31 17.40
CA ASN A 351 -12.28 5.31 18.45
C ASN A 351 -12.04 6.76 17.94
N GLY A 352 -12.00 6.96 16.62
CA GLY A 352 -11.76 8.25 15.98
C GLY A 352 -10.30 8.61 15.74
N GLU A 353 -9.33 7.84 16.24
CA GLU A 353 -7.89 8.03 15.98
C GLU A 353 -7.57 7.70 14.51
N TYR A 354 -6.84 8.58 13.83
CA TYR A 354 -6.25 8.31 12.54
C TYR A 354 -4.93 7.57 12.71
N VAL A 355 -4.78 6.48 11.96
CA VAL A 355 -3.52 5.77 11.75
C VAL A 355 -3.08 6.07 10.32
N VAL A 356 -1.96 6.77 10.20
CA VAL A 356 -1.40 7.16 8.90
C VAL A 356 -0.03 6.56 8.75
N THR A 357 0.11 5.64 7.80
CA THR A 357 1.42 5.04 7.49
C THR A 357 2.06 5.78 6.34
N LYS A 358 3.38 5.90 6.41
CA LYS A 358 4.19 6.55 5.39
C LYS A 358 5.43 5.71 5.07
N ASN A 359 5.73 5.55 3.79
CA ASN A 359 7.01 5.00 3.35
C ASN A 359 8.15 5.97 3.74
N ASN A 360 9.17 5.45 4.42
CA ASN A 360 10.39 6.20 4.72
C ASN A 360 11.56 5.67 3.88
N VAL A 361 11.66 6.17 2.64
CA VAL A 361 12.70 5.77 1.68
C VAL A 361 14.13 6.00 2.17
N LYS A 362 14.39 7.04 2.97
CA LYS A 362 15.75 7.28 3.50
C LYS A 362 16.07 6.46 4.75
N GLY A 363 15.04 6.04 5.48
CA GLY A 363 15.17 5.22 6.69
C GLY A 363 15.00 3.72 6.49
N SER A 364 14.67 3.24 5.29
CA SER A 364 14.31 1.83 5.00
C SER A 364 13.27 1.29 5.99
N SER A 365 12.22 2.06 6.22
CA SER A 365 11.19 1.75 7.22
C SER A 365 9.81 2.28 6.82
N ILE A 366 8.80 1.94 7.61
CA ILE A 366 7.45 2.49 7.52
C ILE A 366 7.19 3.27 8.80
N THR A 367 6.92 4.56 8.66
CA THR A 367 6.54 5.42 9.79
C THR A 367 5.04 5.34 10.01
N VAL A 368 4.61 5.16 11.25
CA VAL A 368 3.19 5.15 11.63
C VAL A 368 2.89 6.36 12.50
N TYR A 369 2.10 7.30 11.98
CA TYR A 369 1.53 8.40 12.75
C TYR A 369 0.20 7.98 13.35
N ARG A 370 -0.03 8.47 14.57
CA ARG A 370 -1.30 8.34 15.29
C ARG A 370 -1.76 9.72 15.70
N TRP A 371 -2.95 10.11 15.25
CA TRP A 371 -3.43 11.47 15.41
C TRP A 371 -4.93 11.51 15.65
N THR A 372 -5.38 12.34 16.59
CA THR A 372 -6.79 12.66 16.80
C THR A 372 -6.91 14.18 16.62
N PRO A 373 -7.70 14.68 15.65
CA PRO A 373 -7.87 16.11 15.38
C PRO A 373 -8.44 16.90 16.56
#